data_AF-A0A922VFF6-F1
#
_entry.id   AF-A0A922VFF6-F1
#
_cell.length_a   1.000
_cell.length_b   1.000
_cell.length_c   1.000
_cell.angle_alpha   90.00
_cell.angle_beta   90.00
_cell.angle_gamma   90.00
#
_symmetry.space_group_name_H-M   'P 1'
#
loop_
_entity.id
_entity.type
_entity.pdbx_description
1 polymer ?
#
loop_
_entity_poly.entity_id
_entity_poly.type
_entity_poly.pdbx_seq_one_letter_code
_entity_poly.pdbx_strand_id
1 'polypeptide(L)'
;MIERTPVHGLEAQGIATSATIHWNLITAPLVEAAIRRGEGVLANGGPLVVETGAHTGRSAQDKFTVRDAQTEDTIWWGKSNKAMTPDHFAALKADFMAALGARDTLFVQDLFGGSQPEYRVRVRVINELAWHSLFIRTMLVRPEAVELGDFVPDYTIIDLPSFVADPARHGCRSQTVIAVNFTEKLILIGGTKYAGEMKKSVFGLLNYLLPAQGIMPMHCSANIGPKGDTAVFFGLSGTGKTTLSADASRTLIGDDEHGWSDTAVFNFEGGCYAKMIRLSAEAEPEIFATTKRFGTVLENVVIDPDTRALDLDDARLAENSRGAYPIDFIPNTSAANMGPVPRNIVMLTADAYGVLPPIAKLTPDQAMYHFLSGYTARVAGTEIGVTEPEATFSTCFGAPFMPRHPSVYGNLLKERIAKGGVTCWLVNTGWTGGKYGVGSRMPIKATRALLNAALDGSLNEAEFRTDPNFGFAVPVAVPGV
;
A
#
# COMPACT_ATOMS: atom_id res chain seq x y z
N MET A 1 4.12 -22.92 25.73
CA MET A 1 4.17 -21.80 24.75
C MET A 1 4.38 -22.43 23.39
N ILE A 2 3.64 -22.00 22.36
CA ILE A 2 3.90 -22.48 20.99
C ILE A 2 5.25 -21.91 20.56
N GLU A 3 6.16 -22.77 20.12
CA GLU A 3 7.45 -22.37 19.56
C GLU A 3 7.21 -21.58 18.26
N ARG A 4 7.74 -20.36 18.21
CA ARG A 4 7.61 -19.45 17.06
C ARG A 4 8.94 -19.24 16.33
N THR A 5 9.94 -20.05 16.68
CA THR A 5 11.26 -20.05 16.07
C THR A 5 11.24 -21.07 14.93
N PRO A 6 11.57 -20.67 13.69
CA PRO A 6 11.67 -21.59 12.57
C PRO A 6 12.90 -22.49 12.73
N VAL A 7 12.82 -23.72 12.21
CA VAL A 7 13.97 -24.63 12.11
C VAL A 7 15.01 -24.09 11.13
N HIS A 8 14.56 -23.41 10.08
CA HIS A 8 15.43 -22.73 9.12
C HIS A 8 15.73 -21.31 9.60
N GLY A 9 16.69 -21.17 10.52
CA GLY A 9 17.11 -19.89 11.10
C GLY A 9 17.93 -19.00 10.15
N LEU A 10 18.60 -17.99 10.69
CA LEU A 10 19.42 -17.04 9.91
C LEU A 10 20.69 -17.71 9.36
N GLU A 11 21.24 -18.65 10.11
CA GLU A 11 22.41 -19.45 9.73
C GLU A 11 22.14 -20.31 8.49
N ALA A 12 20.92 -20.81 8.31
CA ALA A 12 20.51 -21.54 7.10
C ALA A 12 20.53 -20.65 5.84
N GLN A 13 20.51 -19.33 6.01
CA GLN A 13 20.63 -18.33 4.94
C GLN A 13 22.06 -17.77 4.82
N GLY A 14 23.02 -18.33 5.55
CA GLY A 14 24.40 -17.84 5.59
C GLY A 14 24.58 -16.53 6.36
N ILE A 15 23.61 -16.14 7.18
CA ILE A 15 23.66 -14.91 7.99
C ILE A 15 24.17 -15.28 9.38
N ALA A 16 25.43 -14.94 9.66
CA ALA A 16 26.04 -15.10 10.98
C ALA A 16 25.84 -13.84 11.83
N THR A 17 25.42 -14.01 13.09
CA THR A 17 25.24 -12.91 14.04
C THR A 17 25.38 -13.42 15.47
N SER A 18 25.90 -12.56 16.37
CA SER A 18 25.87 -12.79 17.82
C SER A 18 24.70 -12.09 18.51
N ALA A 19 23.81 -11.45 17.74
CA ALA A 19 22.65 -10.74 18.27
C ALA A 19 21.73 -11.67 19.05
N THR A 20 21.06 -11.13 20.07
CA THR A 20 19.84 -11.75 20.59
C THR A 20 18.75 -11.64 19.53
N ILE A 21 18.24 -12.77 19.05
CA ILE A 21 17.22 -12.80 18.00
C ILE A 21 15.83 -12.99 18.60
N HIS A 22 14.93 -12.04 18.33
CA HIS A 22 13.53 -12.09 18.69
C HIS A 22 12.69 -12.58 17.52
N TRP A 23 12.44 -13.89 17.47
CA TRP A 23 11.65 -14.53 16.42
C TRP A 23 10.15 -14.35 16.62
N ASN A 24 9.48 -13.85 15.58
CA ASN A 24 8.03 -13.90 15.38
C ASN A 24 7.23 -13.42 16.60
N LEU A 25 7.76 -12.42 17.32
CA LEU A 25 7.07 -11.83 18.46
C LEU A 25 5.71 -11.30 18.02
N ILE A 26 4.74 -11.41 18.94
CA ILE A 26 3.39 -10.90 18.72
C ILE A 26 3.27 -9.45 19.22
N THR A 27 2.10 -8.85 19.00
CA THR A 27 1.84 -7.43 19.24
C THR A 27 2.27 -6.95 20.63
N ALA A 28 1.85 -7.62 21.71
CA ALA A 28 2.14 -7.14 23.06
C ALA A 28 3.65 -7.13 23.40
N PRO A 29 4.42 -8.23 23.23
CA PRO A 29 5.87 -8.21 23.40
C PRO A 29 6.60 -7.19 22.53
N LEU A 30 6.12 -6.94 21.30
CA LEU A 30 6.72 -5.93 20.42
C LEU A 30 6.47 -4.50 20.92
N VAL A 31 5.25 -4.19 21.38
CA VAL A 31 4.94 -2.89 21.99
C VAL A 31 5.77 -2.69 23.27
N GLU A 32 5.85 -3.71 24.13
CA GLU A 32 6.69 -3.66 25.33
C GLU A 32 8.16 -3.40 25.00
N ALA A 33 8.71 -4.10 24.01
CA ALA A 33 10.08 -3.91 23.57
C ALA A 33 10.31 -2.50 22.99
N ALA A 34 9.40 -2.00 22.16
CA ALA A 34 9.49 -0.65 21.59
C ALA A 34 9.51 0.42 22.69
N ILE A 35 8.65 0.31 23.70
CA ILE A 35 8.62 1.25 24.84
C ILE A 35 9.90 1.17 25.67
N ARG A 36 10.33 -0.05 26.05
CA ARG A 36 11.56 -0.24 26.85
C ARG A 36 12.81 0.29 26.14
N ARG A 37 12.83 0.22 24.81
CA ARG A 37 13.92 0.69 23.95
C ARG A 37 13.80 2.17 23.58
N GLY A 38 12.76 2.88 24.04
CA GLY A 38 12.55 4.29 23.74
C GLY A 38 12.27 4.56 22.26
N GLU A 39 11.74 3.57 21.53
CA GLU A 39 11.46 3.68 20.10
C GLU A 39 10.13 4.42 19.81
N GLY A 40 9.28 4.57 20.83
CA GLY A 40 8.00 5.24 20.76
C GLY A 40 7.36 5.40 22.13
N VAL A 41 6.17 5.98 22.16
CA VAL A 41 5.39 6.21 23.38
C VAL A 41 3.95 5.76 23.19
N LEU A 42 3.27 5.40 24.28
CA LEU A 42 1.84 5.11 24.21
C LEU A 42 1.03 6.41 24.22
N ALA A 43 0.05 6.51 23.31
CA ALA A 43 -0.99 7.51 23.42
C ALA A 43 -2.10 7.08 24.37
N ASN A 44 -2.96 8.03 24.74
CA ASN A 44 -4.22 7.72 25.38
C ASN A 44 -5.04 6.74 24.50
N GLY A 45 -5.62 5.71 25.10
CA GLY A 45 -6.27 4.61 24.37
C GLY A 45 -5.33 3.47 23.93
N GLY A 46 -4.02 3.61 24.15
CA GLY A 46 -3.05 2.54 24.00
C GLY A 46 -2.37 2.32 22.64
N PRO A 47 -2.57 3.10 21.55
CA PRO A 47 -1.75 2.91 20.35
C PRO A 47 -0.30 3.38 20.61
N LEU A 48 0.64 2.81 19.86
CA LEU A 48 2.05 3.19 19.91
C LEU A 48 2.31 4.33 18.93
N VAL A 49 2.75 5.49 19.40
CA VAL A 49 3.16 6.64 18.58
C VAL A 49 4.68 6.61 18.39
N VAL A 50 5.12 6.75 17.15
CA VAL A 50 6.53 6.73 16.74
C VAL A 50 6.84 7.90 15.81
N GLU A 51 8.11 8.31 15.77
CA GLU A 51 8.60 9.34 14.86
C GLU A 51 9.66 8.77 13.91
N THR A 52 9.56 9.10 12.62
CA THR A 52 10.46 8.58 11.58
C THR A 52 11.54 9.58 11.17
N GLY A 53 11.56 10.77 11.81
CA GLY A 53 12.54 11.82 11.57
C GLY A 53 12.40 12.46 10.19
N ALA A 54 13.50 12.67 9.48
CA ALA A 54 13.52 13.39 8.20
C ALA A 54 12.70 12.72 7.09
N HIS A 55 12.56 11.39 7.13
CA HIS A 55 11.80 10.64 6.14
C HIS A 55 10.40 10.34 6.67
N THR A 56 9.44 11.20 6.34
CA THR A 56 8.01 11.03 6.70
C THR A 56 7.18 10.44 5.56
N GLY A 57 7.85 9.94 4.53
CA GLY A 57 7.29 9.36 3.33
C GLY A 57 8.36 8.61 2.54
N ARG A 58 7.97 8.08 1.38
CA ARG A 58 8.86 7.27 0.55
C ARG A 58 10.03 8.06 -0.03
N SER A 59 11.20 7.43 -0.05
CA SER A 59 12.40 7.91 -0.74
C SER A 59 12.47 7.32 -2.15
N ALA A 60 11.47 7.63 -2.99
CA ALA A 60 11.31 7.00 -4.30
C ALA A 60 12.54 7.11 -5.23
N GLN A 61 13.36 8.13 -5.04
CA GLN A 61 14.57 8.36 -5.81
C GLN A 61 15.80 7.60 -5.28
N ASP A 62 15.70 6.95 -4.12
CA ASP A 62 16.74 6.11 -3.49
C ASP A 62 16.43 4.61 -3.61
N LYS A 63 15.38 4.25 -4.36
CA LYS A 63 15.06 2.87 -4.71
C LYS A 63 15.81 2.43 -5.95
N PHE A 64 16.45 1.27 -5.87
CA PHE A 64 17.22 0.64 -6.94
C PHE A 64 16.86 -0.83 -7.10
N THR A 65 16.99 -1.33 -8.32
CA THR A 65 16.88 -2.75 -8.66
C THR A 65 18.17 -3.19 -9.33
N VAL A 66 18.71 -4.33 -8.90
CA VAL A 66 19.90 -4.91 -9.51
C VAL A 66 19.61 -5.24 -10.96
N ARG A 67 20.44 -4.73 -11.86
CA ARG A 67 20.38 -4.98 -13.31
C ARG A 67 21.34 -6.11 -13.66
N ASP A 68 20.79 -7.30 -13.83
CA ASP A 68 21.49 -8.54 -14.13
C ASP A 68 20.75 -9.31 -15.26
N ALA A 69 21.19 -10.52 -15.58
CA ALA A 69 20.59 -11.32 -16.65
C ALA A 69 19.08 -11.63 -16.44
N GLN A 70 18.59 -11.66 -15.20
CA GLN A 70 17.17 -11.91 -14.91
C GLN A 70 16.33 -10.64 -15.13
N THR A 71 16.88 -9.47 -14.82
CA THR A 71 16.15 -8.20 -14.77
C THR A 71 16.35 -7.32 -16.01
N GLU A 72 17.41 -7.53 -16.78
CA GLU A 72 17.80 -6.72 -17.95
C GLU A 72 16.63 -6.41 -18.88
N ASP A 73 15.92 -7.46 -19.32
CA ASP A 73 14.83 -7.35 -20.31
C ASP A 73 13.43 -7.42 -19.69
N THR A 74 13.33 -7.65 -18.37
CA THR A 74 12.04 -7.85 -17.68
C THR A 74 11.62 -6.64 -16.86
N ILE A 75 12.57 -5.79 -16.46
CA ILE A 75 12.31 -4.52 -15.78
C ILE A 75 12.23 -3.38 -16.81
N TRP A 76 11.25 -2.51 -16.63
CA TRP A 76 11.14 -1.28 -17.41
C TRP A 76 12.01 -0.19 -16.79
N TRP A 77 13.27 -0.15 -17.21
CA TRP A 77 14.26 0.81 -16.73
C TRP A 77 13.88 2.26 -17.05
N GLY A 78 14.05 3.16 -16.09
CA GLY A 78 13.73 4.57 -16.27
C GLY A 78 13.77 5.36 -14.97
N LYS A 79 13.06 6.50 -14.93
CA LYS A 79 13.03 7.38 -13.75
C LYS A 79 12.50 6.69 -12.48
N SER A 80 11.55 5.75 -12.64
CA SER A 80 10.92 5.03 -11.53
C SER A 80 11.68 3.75 -11.13
N ASN A 81 12.26 3.04 -12.10
CA ASN A 81 13.03 1.82 -11.87
C ASN A 81 14.50 2.08 -12.18
N LYS A 82 15.28 2.40 -11.15
CA LYS A 82 16.70 2.75 -11.28
C LYS A 82 17.56 1.50 -11.18
N ALA A 83 18.54 1.39 -12.06
CA ALA A 83 19.47 0.27 -12.06
C ALA A 83 20.55 0.44 -10.98
N MET A 84 20.94 -0.68 -10.38
CA MET A 84 22.17 -0.85 -9.61
C MET A 84 22.95 -2.00 -10.24
N THR A 85 24.27 -1.88 -10.34
CA THR A 85 25.09 -2.98 -10.90
C THR A 85 25.25 -4.09 -9.87
N PRO A 86 25.50 -5.35 -10.30
CA PRO A 86 25.80 -6.44 -9.38
C PRO A 86 26.96 -6.14 -8.42
N ASP A 87 28.03 -5.51 -8.91
CA ASP A 87 29.20 -5.15 -8.10
C ASP A 87 28.88 -4.14 -6.99
N HIS A 88 28.09 -3.11 -7.31
CA HIS A 88 27.64 -2.13 -6.33
C HIS A 88 26.71 -2.76 -5.29
N PHE A 89 25.82 -3.66 -5.72
CA PHE A 89 24.98 -4.42 -4.78
C PHE A 89 25.80 -5.36 -3.91
N ALA A 90 26.83 -6.01 -4.45
CA ALA A 90 27.71 -6.89 -3.69
C ALA A 90 28.48 -6.10 -2.61
N ALA A 91 28.98 -4.90 -2.94
CA ALA A 91 29.61 -4.01 -1.96
C ALA A 91 28.61 -3.56 -0.89
N LEU A 92 27.40 -3.14 -1.29
CA LEU A 92 26.34 -2.74 -0.37
C LEU A 92 25.94 -3.89 0.57
N LYS A 93 25.75 -5.09 0.01
CA LYS A 93 25.40 -6.31 0.76
C LYS A 93 26.48 -6.66 1.77
N ALA A 94 27.76 -6.62 1.39
CA ALA A 94 28.86 -6.90 2.32
C ALA A 94 28.82 -5.96 3.53
N ASP A 95 28.63 -4.66 3.28
CA ASP A 95 28.58 -3.65 4.34
C ASP A 95 27.29 -3.78 5.19
N PHE A 96 26.15 -4.13 4.58
CA PHE A 96 24.91 -4.46 5.30
C PHE A 96 25.07 -5.67 6.22
N MET A 97 25.71 -6.74 5.74
CA MET A 97 25.95 -7.95 6.54
C MET A 97 26.89 -7.66 7.71
N ALA A 98 27.92 -6.84 7.52
CA ALA A 98 28.77 -6.37 8.61
C ALA A 98 27.98 -5.53 9.64
N ALA A 99 27.15 -4.59 9.16
CA ALA A 99 26.31 -3.76 10.02
C ALA A 99 25.24 -4.55 10.78
N LEU A 100 24.71 -5.62 10.17
CA LEU A 100 23.78 -6.57 10.78
C LEU A 100 24.47 -7.42 11.85
N GLY A 101 25.67 -7.93 11.56
CA GLY A 101 26.48 -8.74 12.48
C GLY A 101 26.94 -7.96 13.72
N ALA A 102 27.06 -6.64 13.61
CA ALA A 102 27.40 -5.75 14.72
C ALA A 102 26.22 -5.40 15.64
N ARG A 103 24.99 -5.88 15.36
CA ARG A 103 23.82 -5.62 16.22
C ARG A 103 23.80 -6.57 17.40
N ASP A 104 23.49 -6.02 18.58
CA ASP A 104 23.28 -6.83 19.80
C ASP A 104 21.89 -7.46 19.85
N THR A 105 20.93 -6.94 19.07
CA THR A 105 19.54 -7.40 19.05
C THR A 105 18.96 -7.29 17.65
N LEU A 106 18.25 -8.33 17.22
CA LEU A 106 17.50 -8.36 15.96
C LEU A 106 16.07 -8.84 16.21
N PHE A 107 15.14 -8.28 15.46
CA PHE A 107 13.75 -8.75 15.38
C PHE A 107 13.54 -9.39 14.02
N VAL A 108 12.94 -10.59 14.02
CA VAL A 108 12.70 -11.35 12.79
C VAL A 108 11.23 -11.72 12.70
N GLN A 109 10.60 -11.44 11.56
CA GLN A 109 9.23 -11.85 11.26
C GLN A 109 9.18 -12.66 9.97
N ASP A 110 8.56 -13.83 10.05
CA ASP A 110 8.21 -14.69 8.93
C ASP A 110 6.73 -14.47 8.60
N LEU A 111 6.49 -13.98 7.38
CA LEU A 111 5.21 -13.44 6.94
C LEU A 111 4.92 -13.83 5.49
N PHE A 112 3.68 -13.65 5.05
CA PHE A 112 3.28 -13.85 3.66
C PHE A 112 2.94 -12.52 2.99
N GLY A 113 3.46 -12.30 1.78
CA GLY A 113 2.89 -11.34 0.83
C GLY A 113 1.85 -12.05 -0.02
N GLY A 114 0.57 -11.72 0.15
CA GLY A 114 -0.56 -12.44 -0.48
C GLY A 114 -1.30 -13.36 0.47
N SER A 115 -2.64 -13.29 0.45
CA SER A 115 -3.52 -14.19 1.21
C SER A 115 -3.87 -15.48 0.48
N GLN A 116 -3.80 -15.51 -0.86
CA GLN A 116 -4.09 -16.72 -1.63
C GLN A 116 -2.91 -17.71 -1.59
N PRO A 117 -3.06 -18.92 -1.01
CA PRO A 117 -1.94 -19.84 -0.77
C PRO A 117 -1.13 -20.23 -2.01
N GLU A 118 -1.76 -20.33 -3.18
CA GLU A 118 -1.10 -20.72 -4.42
C GLU A 118 -0.14 -19.64 -4.96
N TYR A 119 -0.37 -18.37 -4.59
CA TYR A 119 0.34 -17.21 -5.14
C TYR A 119 1.06 -16.37 -4.08
N ARG A 120 0.94 -16.72 -2.80
CA ARG A 120 1.60 -16.00 -1.71
C ARG A 120 3.11 -16.23 -1.74
N VAL A 121 3.85 -15.21 -1.33
CA VAL A 121 5.31 -15.25 -1.22
C VAL A 121 5.70 -15.28 0.26
N ARG A 122 6.57 -16.21 0.66
CA ARG A 122 7.15 -16.24 2.01
C ARG A 122 8.22 -15.16 2.13
N VAL A 123 8.03 -14.22 3.03
CA VAL A 123 8.95 -13.10 3.27
C VAL A 123 9.47 -13.17 4.70
N ARG A 124 10.79 -13.26 4.85
CA ARG A 124 11.45 -13.05 6.14
C ARG A 124 11.94 -11.61 6.23
N VAL A 125 11.59 -10.92 7.30
CA VAL A 125 12.00 -9.53 7.55
C VAL A 125 12.87 -9.50 8.79
N ILE A 126 14.12 -9.06 8.62
CA ILE A 126 15.13 -8.92 9.66
C ILE A 126 15.36 -7.43 9.89
N ASN A 127 15.20 -6.96 11.12
CA ASN A 127 15.34 -5.53 11.43
C ASN A 127 15.86 -5.28 12.86
N GLU A 128 16.23 -4.03 13.13
CA GLU A 128 16.81 -3.60 14.41
C GLU A 128 15.83 -2.93 15.39
N LEU A 129 14.58 -2.67 14.98
CA LEU A 129 13.58 -1.91 15.77
C LEU A 129 12.34 -2.75 16.06
N ALA A 130 11.96 -2.85 17.33
CA ALA A 130 10.76 -3.57 17.74
C ALA A 130 9.49 -3.03 17.06
N TRP A 131 9.39 -1.70 16.89
CA TRP A 131 8.22 -1.11 16.23
C TRP A 131 8.18 -1.34 14.71
N HIS A 132 9.33 -1.47 14.02
CA HIS A 132 9.36 -1.91 12.61
C HIS A 132 8.87 -3.34 12.48
N SER A 133 9.30 -4.22 13.40
CA SER A 133 8.78 -5.58 13.47
C SER A 133 7.28 -5.63 13.76
N LEU A 134 6.75 -4.71 14.58
CA LEU A 134 5.30 -4.59 14.81
C LEU A 134 4.58 -4.12 13.55
N PHE A 135 5.09 -3.08 12.91
CA PHE A 135 4.54 -2.54 11.67
C PHE A 135 4.43 -3.64 10.61
N ILE A 136 5.52 -4.35 10.31
CA ILE A 136 5.50 -5.30 9.20
C ILE A 136 4.65 -6.54 9.50
N ARG A 137 4.62 -6.98 10.76
CA ARG A 137 3.70 -8.03 11.24
C ARG A 137 2.23 -7.63 11.08
N THR A 138 1.94 -6.36 11.31
CA THR A 138 0.60 -5.79 11.10
C THR A 138 0.25 -5.77 9.61
N MET A 139 1.19 -5.31 8.77
CA MET A 139 0.93 -5.07 7.35
C MET A 139 0.91 -6.33 6.49
N LEU A 140 1.72 -7.35 6.74
CA LEU A 140 1.70 -8.56 5.93
C LEU A 140 0.77 -9.64 6.51
N VAL A 141 0.44 -10.63 5.68
CA VAL A 141 -0.39 -11.76 6.10
C VAL A 141 0.41 -12.63 7.08
N ARG A 142 -0.19 -12.90 8.24
CA ARG A 142 0.46 -13.62 9.34
C ARG A 142 0.28 -15.12 9.16
N PRO A 143 1.35 -15.94 9.21
CA PRO A 143 1.22 -17.37 9.28
C PRO A 143 0.56 -17.80 10.59
N GLU A 144 -0.15 -18.93 10.54
CA GLU A 144 -0.53 -19.65 11.74
C GLU A 144 0.72 -20.13 12.48
N ALA A 145 0.62 -20.25 13.80
CA ALA A 145 1.79 -20.59 14.60
C ALA A 145 2.43 -21.95 14.22
N VAL A 146 1.63 -22.88 13.71
CA VAL A 146 2.10 -24.18 13.20
C VAL A 146 2.86 -24.07 11.87
N GLU A 147 2.57 -23.05 11.05
CA GLU A 147 3.27 -22.83 9.77
C GLU A 147 4.68 -22.26 9.97
N LEU A 148 5.01 -21.77 11.17
CA LEU A 148 6.30 -21.12 11.45
C LEU A 148 7.46 -22.11 11.60
N GLY A 149 7.22 -23.33 12.08
CA GLY A 149 8.29 -24.30 12.34
C GLY A 149 9.11 -24.63 11.09
N ASP A 150 8.42 -24.89 9.98
CA ASP A 150 9.02 -25.26 8.69
C ASP A 150 9.11 -24.07 7.71
N PHE A 151 9.07 -22.83 8.22
CA PHE A 151 9.06 -21.65 7.36
C PHE A 151 10.41 -21.45 6.67
N VAL A 152 10.40 -21.57 5.33
CA VAL A 152 11.53 -21.26 4.45
C VAL A 152 11.21 -20.00 3.65
N PRO A 153 11.92 -18.88 3.82
CA PRO A 153 11.63 -17.65 3.10
C PRO A 153 11.93 -17.81 1.60
N ASP A 154 11.02 -17.32 0.76
CA ASP A 154 11.29 -17.13 -0.67
C ASP A 154 12.13 -15.88 -0.87
N TYR A 155 11.85 -14.82 -0.11
CA TYR A 155 12.57 -13.55 -0.12
C TYR A 155 12.92 -13.09 1.29
N THR A 156 14.03 -12.36 1.41
CA THR A 156 14.45 -11.73 2.67
C THR A 156 14.55 -10.22 2.54
N ILE A 157 14.06 -9.49 3.53
CA ILE A 157 14.26 -8.06 3.70
C ILE A 157 15.16 -7.86 4.91
N ILE A 158 16.24 -7.11 4.73
CA ILE A 158 17.08 -6.62 5.83
C ILE A 158 16.87 -5.11 5.92
N ASP A 159 16.25 -4.68 7.00
CA ASP A 159 15.89 -3.29 7.26
C ASP A 159 16.70 -2.76 8.45
N LEU A 160 17.65 -1.88 8.15
CA LEU A 160 18.54 -1.25 9.11
C LEU A 160 18.49 0.27 8.92
N PRO A 161 17.49 0.97 9.49
CA PRO A 161 17.37 2.42 9.39
C PRO A 161 18.63 3.19 9.79
N SER A 162 19.45 2.63 10.68
CA SER A 162 20.73 3.20 11.11
C SER A 162 21.89 2.99 10.12
N PHE A 163 21.74 2.12 9.12
CA PHE A 163 22.75 1.95 8.08
C PHE A 163 22.80 3.20 7.20
N VAL A 164 24.00 3.73 6.98
CA VAL A 164 24.24 4.91 6.16
C VAL A 164 25.01 4.45 4.93
N ALA A 165 24.38 4.52 3.75
CA ALA A 165 25.03 4.13 2.51
C ALA A 165 26.16 5.12 2.13
N ASP A 166 27.19 4.60 1.47
CA ASP A 166 28.22 5.39 0.80
C ASP A 166 27.85 5.47 -0.70
N PRO A 167 27.38 6.63 -1.19
CA PRO A 167 26.95 6.78 -2.58
C PRO A 167 28.00 6.37 -3.61
N ALA A 168 29.28 6.68 -3.35
CA ALA A 168 30.36 6.41 -4.28
C ALA A 168 30.69 4.91 -4.32
N ARG A 169 30.72 4.26 -3.15
CA ARG A 169 31.02 2.82 -3.04
C ARG A 169 29.85 1.92 -3.44
N HIS A 170 28.63 2.30 -3.08
CA HIS A 170 27.42 1.49 -3.26
C HIS A 170 26.65 1.84 -4.54
N GLY A 171 27.13 2.81 -5.33
CA GLY A 171 26.48 3.22 -6.58
C GLY A 171 25.05 3.73 -6.39
N CYS A 172 24.76 4.34 -5.24
CA CYS A 172 23.44 4.89 -4.90
C CYS A 172 23.45 6.42 -4.93
N ARG A 173 22.27 7.03 -4.79
CA ARG A 173 22.10 8.49 -4.93
C ARG A 173 22.47 9.25 -3.65
N SER A 174 22.13 8.68 -2.50
CA SER A 174 22.25 9.33 -1.20
C SER A 174 22.62 8.29 -0.13
N GLN A 175 22.67 8.74 1.12
CA GLN A 175 22.88 7.88 2.28
C GLN A 175 21.69 6.96 2.59
N THR A 176 20.51 7.25 2.02
CA THR A 176 19.34 6.37 2.03
C THR A 176 19.41 5.43 0.84
N VAL A 177 19.04 4.16 1.03
CA VAL A 177 19.02 3.16 -0.04
C VAL A 177 17.92 2.12 0.19
N ILE A 178 17.19 1.81 -0.88
CA ILE A 178 16.28 0.66 -0.96
C ILE A 178 16.72 -0.16 -2.17
N ALA A 179 17.50 -1.22 -1.96
CA ALA A 179 18.07 -2.02 -3.04
C ALA A 179 17.37 -3.38 -3.13
N VAL A 180 16.84 -3.71 -4.32
CA VAL A 180 16.13 -4.97 -4.60
C VAL A 180 16.97 -5.84 -5.53
N ASN A 181 17.28 -7.06 -5.12
CA ASN A 181 17.92 -8.07 -5.96
C ASN A 181 16.99 -9.28 -6.13
N PHE A 182 16.44 -9.46 -7.33
CA PHE A 182 15.51 -10.55 -7.64
C PHE A 182 16.21 -11.91 -7.82
N THR A 183 17.49 -11.90 -8.20
CA THR A 183 18.30 -13.12 -8.38
C THR A 183 18.71 -13.71 -7.04
N GLU A 184 19.23 -12.87 -6.14
CA GLU A 184 19.59 -13.27 -4.77
C GLU A 184 18.39 -13.30 -3.81
N LYS A 185 17.21 -12.87 -4.26
CA LYS A 185 15.97 -12.77 -3.49
C LYS A 185 16.12 -12.00 -2.18
N LEU A 186 16.85 -10.88 -2.25
CA LEU A 186 17.25 -10.05 -1.11
C LEU A 186 16.87 -8.59 -1.35
N ILE A 187 16.33 -7.96 -0.31
CA ILE A 187 16.02 -6.52 -0.28
C ILE A 187 16.76 -5.89 0.90
N LEU A 188 17.46 -4.79 0.66
CA LEU A 188 18.22 -4.04 1.66
C LEU A 188 17.62 -2.64 1.80
N ILE A 189 17.25 -2.25 3.02
CA ILE A 189 16.67 -0.93 3.35
C ILE A 189 17.55 -0.26 4.40
N GLY A 190 18.04 0.93 4.10
CA GLY A 190 18.93 1.69 5.00
C GLY A 190 18.74 3.20 4.88
N GLY A 191 19.09 3.90 5.96
CA GLY A 191 19.07 5.36 6.02
C GLY A 191 17.67 5.97 6.03
N THR A 192 16.65 5.20 6.41
CA THR A 192 15.26 5.68 6.56
C THR A 192 14.52 4.87 7.62
N LYS A 193 13.75 5.56 8.47
CA LYS A 193 12.82 4.95 9.44
C LYS A 193 11.38 4.89 8.93
N TYR A 194 11.13 5.31 7.69
CA TYR A 194 9.78 5.26 7.13
C TYR A 194 9.37 3.81 6.86
N ALA A 195 8.52 3.25 7.70
CA ALA A 195 8.21 1.81 7.67
C ALA A 195 7.48 1.37 6.39
N GLY A 196 6.84 2.32 5.70
CA GLY A 196 6.22 2.09 4.39
C GLY A 196 7.17 1.57 3.31
N GLU A 197 8.50 1.71 3.45
CA GLU A 197 9.46 1.10 2.52
C GLU A 197 9.43 -0.44 2.59
N MET A 198 9.24 -1.05 3.77
CA MET A 198 9.12 -2.50 3.90
C MET A 198 7.86 -3.01 3.18
N LYS A 199 6.70 -2.39 3.46
CA LYS A 199 5.42 -2.69 2.80
C LYS A 199 5.56 -2.61 1.27
N LYS A 200 6.01 -1.46 0.77
CA LYS A 200 6.08 -1.21 -0.68
C LYS A 200 7.18 -1.99 -1.39
N SER A 201 8.16 -2.52 -0.66
CA SER A 201 9.12 -3.48 -1.20
C SER A 201 8.47 -4.83 -1.52
N VAL A 202 7.61 -5.34 -0.62
CA VAL A 202 6.80 -6.54 -0.88
C VAL A 202 5.79 -6.30 -2.01
N PHE A 203 5.17 -5.12 -2.06
CA PHE A 203 4.28 -4.77 -3.17
C PHE A 203 5.01 -4.76 -4.51
N GLY A 204 6.20 -4.13 -4.57
CA GLY A 204 7.03 -4.11 -5.78
C GLY A 204 7.45 -5.52 -6.20
N LEU A 205 7.76 -6.39 -5.24
CA LEU A 205 8.06 -7.80 -5.48
C LEU A 205 6.88 -8.53 -6.12
N LEU A 206 5.68 -8.40 -5.57
CA LEU A 206 4.46 -9.03 -6.12
C LEU A 206 4.11 -8.47 -7.49
N ASN A 207 4.29 -7.16 -7.72
CA ASN A 207 4.13 -6.54 -9.04
C ASN A 207 5.12 -7.05 -10.10
N TYR A 208 6.25 -7.62 -9.69
CA TYR A 208 7.20 -8.25 -10.61
C TYR A 208 6.88 -9.73 -10.85
N LEU A 209 6.56 -10.49 -9.80
CA LEU A 209 6.38 -11.95 -9.86
C LEU A 209 5.04 -12.38 -10.45
N LEU A 210 3.94 -11.77 -10.01
CA LEU A 210 2.58 -12.21 -10.32
C LEU A 210 2.19 -12.11 -11.80
N PRO A 211 2.60 -11.06 -12.55
CA PRO A 211 2.25 -10.96 -13.97
C PRO A 211 2.75 -12.14 -14.82
N ALA A 212 3.92 -12.71 -14.48
CA ALA A 212 4.47 -13.87 -15.19
C ALA A 212 3.64 -15.15 -14.95
N GLN A 213 2.81 -15.16 -13.91
CA GLN A 213 1.89 -16.25 -13.56
C GLN A 213 0.46 -15.97 -14.06
N GLY A 214 0.26 -14.91 -14.86
CA GLY A 214 -1.06 -14.49 -15.34
C GLY A 214 -1.94 -13.83 -14.27
N ILE A 215 -1.39 -13.51 -13.09
CA ILE A 215 -2.11 -12.87 -12.00
C ILE A 215 -1.96 -11.37 -12.12
N MET A 216 -3.07 -10.63 -11.99
CA MET A 216 -3.06 -9.16 -12.09
C MET A 216 -2.83 -8.53 -10.71
N PRO A 217 -1.65 -7.97 -10.42
CA PRO A 217 -1.44 -7.18 -9.21
C PRO A 217 -2.03 -5.77 -9.40
N MET A 218 -2.63 -5.24 -8.34
CA MET A 218 -3.43 -4.02 -8.39
C MET A 218 -3.11 -3.14 -7.19
N HIS A 219 -2.95 -1.83 -7.43
CA HIS A 219 -2.89 -0.80 -6.40
C HIS A 219 -4.29 -0.20 -6.23
N CYS A 220 -5.08 -0.83 -5.37
CA CYS A 220 -6.50 -0.56 -5.22
C CYS A 220 -6.99 -0.96 -3.82
N SER A 221 -8.14 -0.43 -3.41
CA SER A 221 -8.94 -1.08 -2.37
C SER A 221 -9.95 -2.05 -2.99
N ALA A 222 -10.47 -3.00 -2.20
CA ALA A 222 -11.51 -3.91 -2.66
C ALA A 222 -12.48 -4.30 -1.52
N ASN A 223 -13.76 -4.48 -1.87
CA ASN A 223 -14.80 -4.90 -0.93
C ASN A 223 -15.89 -5.76 -1.61
N ILE A 224 -16.67 -6.45 -0.80
CA ILE A 224 -17.70 -7.41 -1.24
C ILE A 224 -19.07 -6.87 -0.84
N GLY A 225 -20.00 -6.85 -1.79
CA GLY A 225 -21.38 -6.46 -1.55
C GLY A 225 -22.20 -7.58 -0.90
N PRO A 226 -23.42 -7.27 -0.41
CA PRO A 226 -24.29 -8.27 0.21
C PRO A 226 -24.65 -9.47 -0.68
N LYS A 227 -24.55 -9.33 -2.01
CA LYS A 227 -24.80 -10.40 -3.00
C LYS A 227 -23.53 -11.21 -3.33
N GLY A 228 -22.41 -10.96 -2.67
CA GLY A 228 -21.12 -11.57 -2.97
C GLY A 228 -20.38 -10.94 -4.17
N ASP A 229 -20.83 -9.78 -4.64
CA ASP A 229 -20.21 -9.03 -5.74
C ASP A 229 -18.97 -8.26 -5.25
N THR A 230 -17.79 -8.59 -5.76
CA THR A 230 -16.58 -7.83 -5.46
C THR A 230 -16.51 -6.55 -6.30
N ALA A 231 -16.13 -5.44 -5.68
CA ALA A 231 -15.78 -4.18 -6.32
C ALA A 231 -14.32 -3.83 -6.03
N VAL A 232 -13.60 -3.34 -7.05
CA VAL A 232 -12.21 -2.89 -6.96
C VAL A 232 -12.14 -1.39 -7.21
N PHE A 233 -11.39 -0.65 -6.40
CA PHE A 233 -11.28 0.80 -6.47
C PHE A 233 -9.83 1.24 -6.70
N PHE A 234 -9.50 1.59 -7.94
CA PHE A 234 -8.23 2.24 -8.27
C PHE A 234 -8.27 3.72 -7.93
N GLY A 235 -7.12 4.28 -7.58
CA GLY A 235 -7.01 5.71 -7.30
C GLY A 235 -5.68 6.05 -6.63
N LEU A 236 -5.28 7.31 -6.69
CA LEU A 236 -4.08 7.78 -6.01
C LEU A 236 -4.40 8.17 -4.56
N SER A 237 -3.39 8.64 -3.81
CA SER A 237 -3.62 9.15 -2.47
C SER A 237 -4.51 10.39 -2.54
N GLY A 238 -5.47 10.53 -1.62
CA GLY A 238 -6.40 11.69 -1.59
C GLY A 238 -7.59 11.63 -2.56
N THR A 239 -7.72 10.58 -3.38
CA THR A 239 -8.87 10.41 -4.29
C THR A 239 -10.08 9.72 -3.64
N GLY A 240 -10.00 9.38 -2.35
CA GLY A 240 -11.10 8.77 -1.60
C GLY A 240 -11.18 7.25 -1.63
N LYS A 241 -10.12 6.53 -2.06
CA LYS A 241 -10.09 5.05 -2.05
C LYS A 241 -10.53 4.46 -0.71
N THR A 242 -9.84 4.82 0.36
CA THR A 242 -10.07 4.27 1.72
C THR A 242 -11.48 4.63 2.20
N THR A 243 -11.87 5.90 2.05
CA THR A 243 -13.19 6.42 2.46
C THR A 243 -14.35 5.75 1.70
N LEU A 244 -14.18 5.43 0.41
CA LEU A 244 -15.23 4.81 -0.42
C LEU A 244 -15.23 3.28 -0.34
N SER A 245 -14.10 2.65 0.00
CA SER A 245 -14.07 1.20 0.25
C SER A 245 -14.52 0.82 1.65
N ALA A 246 -14.35 1.70 2.65
CA ALA A 246 -14.86 1.56 4.00
C ALA A 246 -16.35 1.95 4.07
N ASP A 247 -17.18 1.17 3.40
CA ASP A 247 -18.63 1.23 3.50
C ASP A 247 -19.11 0.14 4.46
N ALA A 248 -19.78 0.53 5.55
CA ALA A 248 -20.27 -0.40 6.56
C ALA A 248 -21.19 -1.50 5.99
N SER A 249 -21.86 -1.25 4.86
CA SER A 249 -22.73 -2.22 4.18
C SER A 249 -21.97 -3.25 3.34
N ARG A 250 -20.66 -3.10 3.16
CA ARG A 250 -19.81 -3.95 2.33
C ARG A 250 -18.66 -4.53 3.17
N THR A 251 -18.28 -5.77 2.88
CA THR A 251 -17.20 -6.46 3.58
C THR A 251 -15.86 -6.10 2.94
N LEU A 252 -14.97 -5.45 3.69
CA LEU A 252 -13.65 -5.03 3.22
C LEU A 252 -12.75 -6.25 2.95
N ILE A 253 -12.13 -6.32 1.77
CA ILE A 253 -11.08 -7.29 1.45
C ILE A 253 -9.72 -6.70 1.82
N GLY A 254 -9.47 -5.43 1.47
CA GLY A 254 -8.25 -4.69 1.81
C GLY A 254 -8.29 -3.26 1.26
N ASP A 255 -7.38 -2.40 1.72
CA ASP A 255 -7.40 -0.96 1.46
C ASP A 255 -6.44 -0.46 0.36
N ASP A 256 -5.46 -1.27 -0.08
CA ASP A 256 -4.38 -0.71 -0.92
C ASP A 256 -3.77 -1.68 -1.96
N GLU A 257 -3.61 -2.97 -1.67
CA GLU A 257 -2.85 -3.89 -2.53
C GLU A 257 -3.54 -5.25 -2.72
N HIS A 258 -3.88 -5.61 -3.96
CA HIS A 258 -4.59 -6.88 -4.27
C HIS A 258 -4.02 -7.59 -5.48
N GLY A 259 -4.23 -8.90 -5.53
CA GLY A 259 -4.08 -9.72 -6.72
C GLY A 259 -5.44 -10.14 -7.25
N TRP A 260 -5.58 -10.26 -8.56
CA TRP A 260 -6.74 -10.83 -9.22
C TRP A 260 -6.33 -12.08 -10.01
N SER A 261 -6.70 -13.24 -9.47
CA SER A 261 -6.53 -14.57 -10.06
C SER A 261 -7.78 -15.03 -10.80
N ASP A 262 -7.76 -16.25 -11.33
CA ASP A 262 -8.94 -16.84 -11.98
C ASP A 262 -10.10 -17.09 -11.02
N THR A 263 -9.82 -17.19 -9.72
CA THR A 263 -10.79 -17.61 -8.72
C THR A 263 -11.09 -16.55 -7.68
N ALA A 264 -10.22 -15.56 -7.49
CA ALA A 264 -10.37 -14.59 -6.41
C ALA A 264 -9.76 -13.20 -6.71
N VAL A 265 -10.26 -12.21 -5.99
CA VAL A 265 -9.48 -11.03 -5.58
C VAL A 265 -8.93 -11.32 -4.19
N PHE A 266 -7.62 -11.19 -4.01
CA PHE A 266 -6.98 -11.52 -2.74
C PHE A 266 -6.07 -10.38 -2.28
N ASN A 267 -6.13 -10.06 -1.00
CA ASN A 267 -5.33 -9.00 -0.41
C ASN A 267 -3.86 -9.45 -0.32
N PHE A 268 -2.93 -8.53 -0.57
CA PHE A 268 -1.50 -8.80 -0.33
C PHE A 268 -1.11 -8.63 1.13
N GLU A 269 -1.96 -7.94 1.89
CA GLU A 269 -1.67 -7.42 3.22
C GLU A 269 -2.52 -8.08 4.30
N GLY A 270 -2.09 -8.05 5.56
CA GLY A 270 -2.83 -8.50 6.75
C GLY A 270 -3.33 -7.35 7.64
N GLY A 271 -3.21 -6.12 7.15
CA GLY A 271 -3.53 -4.88 7.86
C GLY A 271 -3.74 -3.71 6.90
N CYS A 272 -4.00 -2.53 7.45
CA CYS A 272 -4.22 -1.30 6.71
C CYS A 272 -3.22 -0.22 7.12
N TYR A 273 -2.90 0.71 6.21
CA TYR A 273 -1.95 1.80 6.45
C TYR A 273 -2.52 3.17 6.09
N ALA A 274 -3.51 3.59 6.87
CA ALA A 274 -4.32 4.76 6.59
C ALA A 274 -3.59 6.08 6.91
N LYS A 275 -4.01 7.16 6.25
CA LYS A 275 -3.59 8.52 6.61
C LYS A 275 -4.36 8.97 7.86
N MET A 276 -3.66 9.65 8.78
CA MET A 276 -4.23 10.07 10.06
C MET A 276 -4.52 11.58 10.12
N ILE A 277 -3.89 12.38 9.24
CA ILE A 277 -4.10 13.83 9.24
C ILE A 277 -5.56 14.19 8.97
N ARG A 278 -6.14 15.04 9.82
CA ARG A 278 -7.53 15.51 9.81
C ARG A 278 -8.57 14.38 9.83
N LEU A 279 -8.20 13.21 10.35
CA LEU A 279 -9.12 12.09 10.54
C LEU A 279 -10.14 12.44 11.64
N SER A 280 -11.42 12.21 11.37
CA SER A 280 -12.50 12.48 12.33
C SER A 280 -13.44 11.30 12.48
N ALA A 281 -14.02 11.17 13.68
CA ALA A 281 -15.01 10.14 13.98
C ALA A 281 -16.29 10.28 13.13
N GLU A 282 -16.59 11.49 12.66
CA GLU A 282 -17.80 11.77 11.89
C GLU A 282 -17.65 11.36 10.42
N ALA A 283 -16.48 11.60 9.82
CA ALA A 283 -16.23 11.23 8.44
C ALA A 283 -15.84 9.75 8.27
N GLU A 284 -15.01 9.23 9.18
CA GLU A 284 -14.39 7.90 9.06
C GLU A 284 -14.37 7.16 10.42
N PRO A 285 -15.55 6.84 11.00
CA PRO A 285 -15.68 6.32 12.37
C PRO A 285 -14.87 5.05 12.63
N GLU A 286 -14.85 4.12 11.68
CA GLU A 286 -14.17 2.83 11.81
C GLU A 286 -12.65 2.99 11.88
N ILE A 287 -12.09 3.86 11.04
CA ILE A 287 -10.66 4.17 11.03
C ILE A 287 -10.30 5.01 12.26
N PHE A 288 -11.12 6.01 12.60
CA PHE A 288 -10.92 6.81 13.81
C PHE A 288 -10.89 5.95 15.08
N ALA A 289 -11.71 4.92 15.17
CA ALA A 289 -11.70 4.00 16.31
C ALA A 289 -10.33 3.32 16.50
N THR A 290 -9.57 3.08 15.43
CA THR A 290 -8.23 2.46 15.51
C THR A 290 -7.21 3.33 16.25
N THR A 291 -7.41 4.66 16.28
CA THR A 291 -6.55 5.61 17.01
C THR A 291 -6.65 5.47 18.54
N LYS A 292 -7.55 4.60 19.03
CA LYS A 292 -7.78 4.36 20.46
C LYS A 292 -7.65 2.87 20.81
N ARG A 293 -6.85 2.11 20.04
CA ARG A 293 -6.69 0.67 20.23
C ARG A 293 -5.22 0.30 20.41
N PHE A 294 -4.98 -0.56 21.39
CA PHE A 294 -3.69 -1.20 21.59
C PHE A 294 -3.29 -2.02 20.36
N GLY A 295 -2.03 -1.92 19.94
CA GLY A 295 -1.49 -2.61 18.78
C GLY A 295 -1.52 -1.80 17.48
N THR A 296 -2.28 -0.69 17.42
CA THR A 296 -2.14 0.30 16.35
C THR A 296 -0.79 1.01 16.50
N VAL A 297 -0.09 1.22 15.38
CA VAL A 297 1.11 2.06 15.30
C VAL A 297 0.74 3.37 14.60
N LEU A 298 1.01 4.51 15.22
CA LEU A 298 0.78 5.83 14.66
C LEU A 298 2.13 6.49 14.35
N GLU A 299 2.44 6.65 13.07
CA GLU A 299 3.68 7.28 12.60
C GLU A 299 3.46 8.79 12.42
N ASN A 300 4.32 9.59 13.09
CA ASN A 300 4.40 11.04 12.98
C ASN A 300 3.07 11.76 13.31
N VAL A 301 2.23 11.17 14.16
CA VAL A 301 1.06 11.85 14.73
C VAL A 301 1.51 12.66 15.93
N VAL A 302 1.06 13.91 16.01
CA VAL A 302 1.38 14.78 17.14
C VAL A 302 0.65 14.29 18.38
N ILE A 303 1.38 14.23 19.49
CA ILE A 303 0.88 13.80 20.79
C ILE A 303 1.20 14.85 21.85
N ASP A 304 0.24 15.15 22.70
CA ASP A 304 0.46 15.97 23.89
C ASP A 304 1.29 15.18 24.92
N PRO A 305 2.42 15.74 25.41
CA PRO A 305 3.38 14.97 26.22
C PRO A 305 2.82 14.55 27.59
N ASP A 306 1.89 15.32 28.15
CA ASP A 306 1.38 15.12 29.51
C ASP A 306 0.10 14.25 29.51
N THR A 307 -0.88 14.66 28.71
CA THR A 307 -2.19 13.99 28.60
C THR A 307 -2.18 12.78 27.68
N ARG A 308 -1.16 12.68 26.81
CA ARG A 308 -1.06 11.66 25.75
C ARG A 308 -2.20 11.71 24.73
N ALA A 309 -2.92 12.83 24.64
CA ALA A 309 -3.94 13.04 23.64
C ALA A 309 -3.28 13.22 22.25
N LEU A 310 -3.93 12.66 21.22
CA LEU A 310 -3.52 12.83 19.84
C LEU A 310 -4.06 14.15 19.29
N ASP A 311 -3.22 14.89 18.57
CA ASP A 311 -3.64 15.98 17.70
C ASP A 311 -3.55 15.48 16.25
N LEU A 312 -4.71 15.16 15.68
CA LEU A 312 -4.82 14.66 14.31
C LEU A 312 -4.87 15.80 13.29
N ASP A 313 -5.03 17.06 13.72
CA ASP A 313 -5.09 18.23 12.83
C ASP A 313 -3.71 18.89 12.69
N ASP A 314 -2.78 18.65 13.61
CA ASP A 314 -1.41 19.18 13.58
C ASP A 314 -0.50 18.38 12.63
N ALA A 315 -0.12 19.04 11.53
CA ALA A 315 0.77 18.50 10.50
C ALA A 315 2.27 18.82 10.71
N ARG A 316 2.68 19.41 11.84
CA ARG A 316 4.07 19.87 12.06
C ARG A 316 5.13 18.78 11.89
N LEU A 317 4.78 17.52 12.19
CA LEU A 317 5.65 16.37 11.96
C LEU A 317 5.50 15.86 10.52
N ALA A 318 4.26 15.64 10.08
CA ALA A 318 3.97 15.21 8.72
C ALA A 318 2.50 15.42 8.31
N GLU A 319 2.27 16.03 7.13
CA GLU A 319 1.01 15.88 6.37
C GLU A 319 0.75 14.42 5.94
N ASN A 320 1.80 13.59 5.96
CA ASN A 320 1.72 12.16 5.74
C ASN A 320 1.80 11.37 7.06
N SER A 321 1.17 11.86 8.13
CA SER A 321 0.97 11.05 9.33
C SER A 321 0.14 9.80 8.99
N ARG A 322 0.48 8.66 9.60
CA ARG A 322 -0.06 7.35 9.23
C ARG A 322 -0.44 6.51 10.44
N GLY A 323 -1.34 5.57 10.23
CA GLY A 323 -1.71 4.56 11.22
C GLY A 323 -1.71 3.17 10.58
N ALA A 324 -0.90 2.27 11.14
CA ALA A 324 -0.88 0.86 10.80
C ALA A 324 -1.67 0.07 11.83
N TYR A 325 -2.69 -0.66 11.39
CA TYR A 325 -3.52 -1.49 12.25
C TYR A 325 -3.92 -2.80 11.56
N PRO A 326 -4.09 -3.91 12.30
CA PRO A 326 -4.57 -5.16 11.74
C PRO A 326 -5.94 -4.99 11.07
N ILE A 327 -6.18 -5.74 9.99
CA ILE A 327 -7.40 -5.56 9.19
C ILE A 327 -8.65 -5.84 10.03
N ASP A 328 -8.59 -6.81 10.94
CA ASP A 328 -9.66 -7.19 11.88
C ASP A 328 -10.04 -6.11 12.91
N PHE A 329 -9.34 -4.96 12.91
CA PHE A 329 -9.78 -3.80 13.67
C PHE A 329 -10.97 -3.11 13.01
N ILE A 330 -11.17 -3.31 11.70
CA ILE A 330 -12.35 -2.89 10.96
C ILE A 330 -13.45 -3.94 11.17
N PRO A 331 -14.66 -3.57 11.62
CA PRO A 331 -15.68 -4.57 12.02
C PRO A 331 -16.17 -5.50 10.90
N ASN A 332 -16.22 -5.05 9.65
CA ASN A 332 -16.76 -5.80 8.52
C ASN A 332 -15.68 -6.13 7.49
N THR A 333 -14.90 -7.17 7.75
CA THR A 333 -13.77 -7.61 6.89
C THR A 333 -13.89 -9.05 6.46
N SER A 334 -13.31 -9.38 5.31
CA SER A 334 -13.26 -10.75 4.82
C SER A 334 -12.41 -11.61 5.75
N ALA A 335 -13.01 -12.66 6.32
CA ALA A 335 -12.32 -13.61 7.18
C ALA A 335 -11.18 -14.35 6.46
N ALA A 336 -11.34 -14.60 5.15
CA ALA A 336 -10.32 -15.22 4.31
C ALA A 336 -9.30 -14.20 3.76
N ASN A 337 -9.52 -12.90 4.00
CA ASN A 337 -8.74 -11.82 3.39
C ASN A 337 -8.71 -11.91 1.85
N MET A 338 -9.83 -12.40 1.30
CA MET A 338 -10.09 -12.70 -0.11
C MET A 338 -11.57 -12.48 -0.44
N GLY A 339 -11.89 -12.28 -1.70
CA GLY A 339 -13.26 -12.24 -2.20
C GLY A 339 -13.37 -12.86 -3.59
N PRO A 340 -14.61 -13.08 -4.09
CA PRO A 340 -14.83 -13.54 -5.45
C PRO A 340 -14.22 -12.59 -6.49
N VAL A 341 -14.09 -13.06 -7.73
CA VAL A 341 -13.68 -12.22 -8.87
C VAL A 341 -14.60 -10.98 -9.00
N PRO A 342 -14.07 -9.82 -9.42
CA PRO A 342 -14.80 -8.56 -9.39
C PRO A 342 -15.90 -8.50 -10.44
N ARG A 343 -16.99 -7.81 -10.09
CA ARG A 343 -18.07 -7.41 -11.00
C ARG A 343 -17.99 -5.96 -11.41
N ASN A 344 -17.36 -5.14 -10.57
CA ASN A 344 -17.15 -3.73 -10.81
C ASN A 344 -15.68 -3.32 -10.61
N ILE A 345 -15.17 -2.50 -11.52
CA ILE A 345 -13.95 -1.74 -11.35
C ILE A 345 -14.31 -0.26 -11.33
N VAL A 346 -13.81 0.46 -10.34
CA VAL A 346 -14.03 1.88 -10.14
C VAL A 346 -12.68 2.59 -10.19
N MET A 347 -12.54 3.56 -11.08
CA MET A 347 -11.36 4.41 -11.20
C MET A 347 -11.66 5.77 -10.58
N LEU A 348 -11.06 6.03 -9.42
CA LEU A 348 -11.23 7.28 -8.68
C LEU A 348 -10.21 8.32 -9.13
N THR A 349 -10.68 9.50 -9.47
CA THR A 349 -9.85 10.64 -9.83
C THR A 349 -10.32 11.90 -9.13
N ALA A 350 -9.39 12.71 -8.61
CA ALA A 350 -9.72 14.02 -8.08
C ALA A 350 -9.44 15.08 -9.14
N ASP A 351 -10.40 15.32 -10.04
CA ASP A 351 -10.24 16.32 -11.09
C ASP A 351 -10.43 17.74 -10.55
N ALA A 352 -9.34 18.48 -10.38
CA ALA A 352 -9.37 19.87 -9.92
C ALA A 352 -9.70 20.88 -11.03
N TYR A 353 -9.79 20.44 -12.29
CA TYR A 353 -10.19 21.30 -13.41
C TYR A 353 -11.71 21.38 -13.58
N GLY A 354 -12.46 20.48 -12.92
CA GLY A 354 -13.92 20.49 -12.95
C GLY A 354 -14.52 20.12 -14.30
N VAL A 355 -13.81 19.27 -15.05
CA VAL A 355 -14.15 18.86 -16.42
C VAL A 355 -14.81 17.48 -16.43
N LEU A 356 -14.30 16.54 -15.63
CA LEU A 356 -14.82 15.17 -15.61
C LEU A 356 -16.22 15.08 -14.98
N PRO A 357 -17.13 14.27 -15.54
CA PRO A 357 -18.45 14.05 -14.95
C PRO A 357 -18.32 13.38 -13.57
N PRO A 358 -19.35 13.51 -12.70
CA PRO A 358 -19.35 12.86 -11.38
C PRO A 358 -19.13 11.34 -11.45
N ILE A 359 -19.78 10.68 -12.41
CA ILE A 359 -19.58 9.27 -12.73
C ILE A 359 -19.76 9.04 -14.23
N ALA A 360 -19.03 8.07 -14.77
CA ALA A 360 -19.13 7.62 -16.15
C ALA A 360 -18.94 6.11 -16.24
N LYS A 361 -19.75 5.45 -17.08
CA LYS A 361 -19.54 4.07 -17.50
C LYS A 361 -18.51 4.05 -18.63
N LEU A 362 -17.49 3.21 -18.49
CA LEU A 362 -16.40 3.08 -19.45
C LEU A 362 -16.55 1.82 -20.29
N THR A 363 -16.20 1.93 -21.57
CA THR A 363 -15.88 0.74 -22.38
C THR A 363 -14.58 0.10 -21.88
N PRO A 364 -14.29 -1.18 -22.20
CA PRO A 364 -13.01 -1.79 -21.84
C PRO A 364 -11.79 -1.01 -22.34
N ASP A 365 -11.84 -0.44 -23.55
CA ASP A 365 -10.72 0.34 -24.09
C ASP A 365 -10.58 1.70 -23.38
N GLN A 366 -11.68 2.36 -22.99
CA GLN A 366 -11.63 3.56 -22.15
C GLN A 366 -11.08 3.24 -20.75
N ALA A 367 -11.51 2.14 -20.12
CA ALA A 367 -10.97 1.68 -18.85
C ALA A 367 -9.45 1.46 -18.95
N MET A 368 -9.00 0.82 -20.03
CA MET A 368 -7.58 0.62 -20.29
C MET A 368 -6.81 1.94 -20.43
N TYR A 369 -7.36 2.89 -21.19
CA TYR A 369 -6.76 4.22 -21.34
C TYR A 369 -6.63 4.93 -19.99
N HIS A 370 -7.68 4.93 -19.17
CA HIS A 370 -7.67 5.59 -17.86
C HIS A 370 -6.77 4.87 -16.85
N PHE A 371 -6.69 3.54 -16.91
CA PHE A 371 -5.76 2.77 -16.10
C PHE A 371 -4.29 3.10 -16.42
N LEU A 372 -3.94 3.16 -17.71
CA LEU A 372 -2.58 3.51 -18.13
C LEU A 372 -2.26 4.99 -17.90
N SER A 373 -3.27 5.86 -17.95
CA SER A 373 -3.11 7.28 -17.62
C SER A 373 -2.90 7.49 -16.12
N GLY A 374 -3.73 6.87 -15.28
CA GLY A 374 -3.69 7.03 -13.83
C GLY A 374 -3.81 8.50 -13.39
N TYR A 375 -4.75 9.23 -13.98
CA TYR A 375 -4.93 10.67 -13.78
C TYR A 375 -5.52 11.02 -12.41
N THR A 376 -4.95 12.03 -11.76
CA THR A 376 -5.56 12.83 -10.69
C THR A 376 -5.01 14.26 -10.76
N ALA A 377 -5.60 15.21 -10.02
CA ALA A 377 -4.95 16.49 -9.78
C ALA A 377 -4.49 16.62 -8.32
N ARG A 378 -3.37 17.32 -8.13
CA ARG A 378 -2.94 17.86 -6.84
C ARG A 378 -3.51 19.27 -6.70
N VAL A 379 -3.89 19.66 -5.48
CA VAL A 379 -4.42 21.01 -5.21
C VAL A 379 -3.59 21.73 -4.16
N ALA A 380 -3.65 23.06 -4.23
CA ALA A 380 -2.97 23.93 -3.29
C ALA A 380 -3.33 23.61 -1.84
N GLY A 381 -2.33 23.60 -0.96
CA GLY A 381 -2.49 23.34 0.49
C GLY A 381 -2.57 21.86 0.90
N THR A 382 -2.55 20.91 -0.04
CA THR A 382 -2.49 19.46 0.28
C THR A 382 -1.09 18.87 0.18
N GLU A 383 -0.18 19.57 -0.51
CA GLU A 383 1.23 19.22 -0.65
C GLU A 383 2.12 20.47 -0.65
N ILE A 384 3.32 20.35 -0.08
CA ILE A 384 4.28 21.45 0.02
C ILE A 384 4.67 21.93 -1.39
N GLY A 385 4.48 23.21 -1.67
CA GLY A 385 4.91 23.87 -2.91
C GLY A 385 3.87 23.95 -4.03
N VAL A 386 2.69 23.34 -3.87
CA VAL A 386 1.59 23.45 -4.86
C VAL A 386 0.76 24.69 -4.55
N THR A 387 0.69 25.63 -5.51
CA THR A 387 -0.09 26.88 -5.39
C THR A 387 -1.26 26.96 -6.38
N GLU A 388 -1.22 26.17 -7.46
CA GLU A 388 -2.30 26.01 -8.44
C GLU A 388 -2.57 24.52 -8.70
N PRO A 389 -3.74 24.15 -9.22
CA PRO A 389 -4.03 22.77 -9.60
C PRO A 389 -3.02 22.21 -10.60
N GLU A 390 -2.40 21.08 -10.27
CA GLU A 390 -1.43 20.40 -11.13
C GLU A 390 -1.92 18.99 -11.48
N ALA A 391 -2.08 18.73 -12.78
CA ALA A 391 -2.39 17.40 -13.29
C ALA A 391 -1.24 16.43 -13.02
N THR A 392 -1.55 15.29 -12.40
CA THR A 392 -0.62 14.22 -12.09
C THR A 392 -1.07 12.94 -12.78
N PHE A 393 -0.13 12.28 -13.45
CA PHE A 393 -0.34 10.99 -14.10
C PHE A 393 0.57 9.96 -13.46
N SER A 394 -0.02 8.93 -12.87
CA SER A 394 0.71 7.81 -12.31
C SER A 394 0.17 6.54 -12.92
N THR A 395 0.78 6.11 -14.02
CA THR A 395 0.44 4.90 -14.77
C THR A 395 0.11 3.71 -13.87
N CYS A 396 -0.97 2.99 -14.22
CA CYS A 396 -1.54 1.88 -13.45
C CYS A 396 -1.99 2.28 -12.04
N PHE A 397 -2.23 3.57 -11.80
CA PHE A 397 -2.45 4.18 -10.49
C PHE A 397 -1.33 3.88 -9.46
N GLY A 398 -0.13 3.49 -9.90
CA GLY A 398 0.91 2.97 -9.01
C GLY A 398 2.33 2.96 -9.56
N ALA A 399 2.65 3.84 -10.52
CA ALA A 399 3.89 3.82 -11.30
C ALA A 399 5.21 3.58 -10.49
N PRO A 400 5.43 4.15 -9.28
CA PRO A 400 6.64 3.87 -8.50
C PRO A 400 6.81 2.41 -8.04
N PHE A 401 5.76 1.60 -8.18
CA PHE A 401 5.69 0.22 -7.73
C PHE A 401 5.55 -0.78 -8.88
N MET A 402 5.59 -0.32 -10.13
CA MET A 402 5.41 -1.15 -11.33
C MET A 402 6.77 -1.44 -11.98
N PRO A 403 7.40 -2.61 -11.73
CA PRO A 403 8.73 -2.87 -12.22
C PRO A 403 8.73 -3.25 -13.71
N ARG A 404 7.63 -3.82 -14.22
CA ARG A 404 7.50 -4.20 -15.64
C ARG A 404 6.94 -3.05 -16.47
N HIS A 405 7.00 -3.20 -17.79
CA HIS A 405 6.40 -2.23 -18.69
C HIS A 405 4.87 -2.14 -18.45
N PRO A 406 4.25 -0.94 -18.45
CA PRO A 406 2.82 -0.76 -18.19
C PRO A 406 1.88 -1.61 -19.04
N SER A 407 2.27 -1.93 -20.27
CA SER A 407 1.47 -2.78 -21.17
C SER A 407 1.26 -4.20 -20.62
N VAL A 408 2.17 -4.72 -19.78
CA VAL A 408 2.01 -6.04 -19.15
C VAL A 408 0.80 -6.03 -18.23
N TYR A 409 0.73 -5.07 -17.31
CA TYR A 409 -0.40 -4.90 -16.39
C TYR A 409 -1.68 -4.55 -17.15
N GLY A 410 -1.55 -3.72 -18.19
CA GLY A 410 -2.71 -3.33 -18.97
C GLY A 410 -3.34 -4.48 -19.75
N ASN A 411 -2.52 -5.34 -20.37
CA ASN A 411 -3.02 -6.51 -21.07
C ASN A 411 -3.71 -7.50 -20.11
N LEU A 412 -3.13 -7.71 -18.92
CA LEU A 412 -3.75 -8.53 -17.88
C LEU A 412 -5.10 -7.98 -17.44
N LEU A 413 -5.18 -6.67 -17.17
CA LEU A 413 -6.44 -6.03 -16.79
C LEU A 413 -7.50 -6.18 -17.90
N LYS A 414 -7.12 -5.96 -19.17
CA LYS A 414 -8.01 -6.11 -20.32
C LYS A 414 -8.56 -7.52 -20.44
N GLU A 415 -7.69 -8.54 -20.34
CA GLU A 415 -8.09 -9.95 -20.39
C GLU A 415 -9.07 -10.28 -19.26
N ARG A 416 -8.76 -9.84 -18.04
CA ARG A 416 -9.57 -10.08 -16.84
C ARG A 416 -10.95 -9.43 -16.93
N ILE A 417 -11.03 -8.18 -17.40
CA ILE A 417 -12.30 -7.47 -17.65
C ILE A 417 -13.15 -8.24 -18.66
N ALA A 418 -12.56 -8.65 -19.79
CA ALA A 418 -13.27 -9.34 -20.85
C ALA A 418 -13.78 -10.71 -20.40
N LYS A 419 -12.94 -11.51 -19.71
CA LYS A 419 -13.29 -12.85 -19.20
C LYS A 419 -14.38 -12.78 -18.12
N GLY A 420 -14.36 -11.75 -17.27
CA GLY A 420 -15.29 -11.60 -16.14
C GLY A 420 -16.59 -10.87 -16.46
N GLY A 421 -16.70 -10.22 -17.63
CA GLY A 421 -17.80 -9.31 -17.95
C GLY A 421 -17.88 -8.14 -16.97
N VAL A 422 -16.73 -7.60 -16.58
CA VAL A 422 -16.62 -6.62 -15.50
C VAL A 422 -17.04 -5.23 -15.97
N THR A 423 -17.91 -4.57 -15.21
CA THR A 423 -18.34 -3.21 -15.52
C THR A 423 -17.32 -2.21 -14.97
N CYS A 424 -16.89 -1.27 -15.81
CA CYS A 424 -15.86 -0.29 -15.46
C CYS A 424 -16.48 1.10 -15.32
N TRP A 425 -16.11 1.81 -14.26
CA TRP A 425 -16.61 3.13 -13.92
C TRP A 425 -15.45 4.11 -13.70
N LEU A 426 -15.61 5.36 -14.14
CA LEU A 426 -14.79 6.49 -13.74
C LEU A 426 -15.60 7.34 -12.78
N VAL A 427 -15.05 7.66 -11.60
CA VAL A 427 -15.72 8.50 -10.60
C VAL A 427 -14.83 9.70 -10.28
N ASN A 428 -15.36 10.89 -10.53
CA ASN A 428 -14.71 12.13 -10.14
C ASN A 428 -15.04 12.42 -8.67
N THR A 429 -14.02 12.35 -7.81
CA THR A 429 -14.09 12.74 -6.39
C THR A 429 -13.46 14.12 -6.16
N GLY A 430 -13.12 14.84 -7.24
CA GLY A 430 -12.49 16.16 -7.26
C GLY A 430 -13.51 17.28 -7.22
N TRP A 431 -13.49 18.16 -8.22
CA TRP A 431 -14.29 19.39 -8.29
C TRP A 431 -15.32 19.35 -9.41
N THR A 432 -16.34 20.19 -9.29
CA THR A 432 -17.40 20.43 -10.29
C THR A 432 -17.82 21.90 -10.29
N GLY A 433 -18.58 22.31 -11.32
CA GLY A 433 -19.08 23.68 -11.47
C GLY A 433 -17.99 24.71 -11.82
N GLY A 434 -16.81 24.24 -12.22
CA GLY A 434 -15.64 25.05 -12.55
C GLY A 434 -14.36 24.49 -11.95
N LYS A 435 -13.22 25.06 -12.34
CA LYS A 435 -11.91 24.71 -11.77
C LYS A 435 -11.83 25.06 -10.28
N TYR A 436 -10.89 24.45 -9.56
CA TYR A 436 -10.54 24.83 -8.19
C TYR A 436 -10.41 26.35 -8.02
N GLY A 437 -10.98 26.87 -6.93
CA GLY A 437 -11.08 28.31 -6.64
C GLY A 437 -12.36 28.97 -7.18
N VAL A 438 -13.01 28.38 -8.19
CA VAL A 438 -14.33 28.84 -8.70
C VAL A 438 -15.41 27.80 -8.43
N GLY A 439 -15.14 26.54 -8.75
CA GLY A 439 -16.02 25.42 -8.49
C GLY A 439 -15.94 24.93 -7.04
N SER A 440 -16.67 23.85 -6.75
CA SER A 440 -16.71 23.23 -5.43
C SER A 440 -16.33 21.75 -5.50
N ARG A 441 -15.87 21.21 -4.36
CA ARG A 441 -15.57 19.77 -4.26
C ARG A 441 -16.86 18.97 -4.43
N MET A 442 -16.79 17.83 -5.12
CA MET A 442 -17.90 16.89 -5.25
C MET A 442 -18.47 16.52 -3.87
N PRO A 443 -19.78 16.71 -3.62
CA PRO A 443 -20.36 16.36 -2.34
C PRO A 443 -20.25 14.86 -2.07
N ILE A 444 -19.64 14.47 -0.95
CA ILE A 444 -19.40 13.06 -0.62
C ILE A 444 -20.69 12.22 -0.59
N LYS A 445 -21.81 12.82 -0.17
CA LYS A 445 -23.13 12.17 -0.19
C LYS A 445 -23.57 11.81 -1.61
N ALA A 446 -23.37 12.71 -2.59
CA ALA A 446 -23.68 12.46 -3.98
C ALA A 446 -22.74 11.40 -4.58
N THR A 447 -21.44 11.48 -4.29
CA THR A 447 -20.46 10.46 -4.72
C THR A 447 -20.84 9.07 -4.21
N ARG A 448 -21.22 8.93 -2.93
CA ARG A 448 -21.68 7.65 -2.37
C ARG A 448 -22.97 7.15 -3.03
N ALA A 449 -23.95 8.03 -3.29
CA ALA A 449 -25.19 7.65 -3.97
C ALA A 449 -24.94 7.13 -5.39
N LEU A 450 -24.13 7.84 -6.19
CA LEU A 450 -23.74 7.41 -7.53
C LEU A 450 -22.99 6.08 -7.51
N LEU A 451 -22.04 5.93 -6.59
CA LEU A 451 -21.27 4.70 -6.44
C LEU A 451 -22.16 3.53 -6.03
N ASN A 452 -23.06 3.71 -5.07
CA ASN A 452 -23.98 2.66 -4.64
C ASN A 452 -24.87 2.20 -5.79
N ALA A 453 -25.40 3.13 -6.59
CA ALA A 453 -26.19 2.80 -7.77
C ALA A 453 -25.38 2.06 -8.85
N ALA A 454 -24.07 2.31 -8.95
CA ALA A 454 -23.18 1.56 -9.83
C ALA A 454 -22.96 0.13 -9.33
N LEU A 455 -22.72 -0.02 -8.02
CA LEU A 455 -22.37 -1.29 -7.41
C LEU A 455 -23.57 -2.22 -7.21
N ASP A 456 -24.76 -1.70 -6.92
CA ASP A 456 -25.99 -2.49 -6.79
C ASP A 456 -26.59 -2.92 -8.13
N GLY A 457 -26.10 -2.33 -9.22
CA GLY A 457 -26.45 -2.61 -10.61
C GLY A 457 -27.60 -1.76 -11.17
N SER A 458 -28.22 -0.88 -10.37
CA SER A 458 -29.32 -0.02 -10.82
C SER A 458 -28.92 0.93 -11.95
N LEU A 459 -27.66 1.37 -11.99
CA LEU A 459 -27.13 2.18 -13.09
C LEU A 459 -26.96 1.41 -14.41
N ASN A 460 -27.02 0.08 -14.43
CA ASN A 460 -26.82 -0.67 -15.67
C ASN A 460 -27.95 -0.46 -16.68
N GLU A 461 -29.16 -0.15 -16.20
CA GLU A 461 -30.38 0.06 -17.00
C GLU A 461 -30.74 1.56 -17.13
N ALA A 462 -29.85 2.47 -16.68
CA ALA A 462 -30.11 3.90 -16.73
C ALA A 462 -30.01 4.45 -18.16
N GLU A 463 -30.63 5.60 -18.41
CA GLU A 463 -30.40 6.37 -19.62
C GLU A 463 -29.03 7.08 -19.54
N PHE A 464 -28.23 6.96 -20.60
CA PHE A 464 -26.91 7.57 -20.69
C PHE A 464 -26.83 8.56 -21.84
N ARG A 465 -26.22 9.71 -21.59
CA ARG A 465 -25.74 10.62 -22.63
C ARG A 465 -24.26 10.35 -22.92
N THR A 466 -23.84 10.64 -24.15
CA THR A 466 -22.42 10.61 -24.50
C THR A 466 -21.76 11.92 -24.08
N ASP A 467 -20.65 11.84 -23.36
CA ASP A 467 -19.83 13.00 -23.05
C ASP A 467 -19.17 13.55 -24.33
N PRO A 468 -19.29 14.86 -24.65
CA PRO A 468 -18.81 15.40 -25.91
C PRO A 468 -17.28 15.50 -26.01
N ASN A 469 -16.57 15.50 -24.87
CA ASN A 469 -15.11 15.66 -24.85
C ASN A 469 -14.41 14.30 -24.89
N PHE A 470 -14.94 13.32 -24.14
CA PHE A 470 -14.26 12.04 -23.93
C PHE A 470 -15.01 10.82 -24.48
N GLY A 471 -16.27 10.98 -24.91
CA GLY A 471 -17.10 9.88 -25.41
C GLY A 471 -17.54 8.90 -24.31
N PHE A 472 -17.53 9.31 -23.04
CA PHE A 472 -18.01 8.49 -21.92
C PHE A 472 -19.53 8.33 -21.95
N ALA A 473 -20.04 7.23 -21.41
CA ALA A 473 -21.46 7.12 -21.10
C ALA A 473 -21.71 7.70 -19.71
N VAL A 474 -22.39 8.86 -19.64
CA VAL A 474 -22.72 9.57 -18.40
C VAL A 474 -24.22 9.43 -18.11
N PRO A 475 -24.63 8.98 -16.91
CA PRO A 475 -26.05 8.81 -16.61
C PRO A 475 -26.77 10.16 -16.63
N VAL A 476 -27.98 10.19 -17.18
CA VAL A 476 -28.80 11.41 -17.28
C VAL A 476 -29.41 11.77 -15.92
N ALA A 477 -29.82 10.77 -15.14
CA ALA A 477 -30.36 10.93 -13.80
C ALA A 477 -30.03 9.71 -12.93
N VAL A 478 -29.83 9.93 -11.63
CA VAL A 478 -29.66 8.86 -10.64
C VAL A 478 -30.55 9.18 -9.44
N PRO A 479 -31.34 8.24 -8.90
CA PRO A 479 -32.16 8.52 -7.73
C PRO A 479 -31.34 9.13 -6.58
N GLY A 480 -31.69 10.36 -6.20
CA GLY A 480 -31.00 11.11 -5.14
C GLY A 480 -29.83 11.99 -5.60
N VAL A 481 -29.54 12.10 -6.90
CA VAL A 481 -28.48 12.97 -7.47
C VAL A 481 -28.96 13.69 -8.73
#